data_AF-A0A8B8AYR7-F1
#
_entry.id   AF-A0A8B8AYR7-F1
#
_cell.length_a   1.000
_cell.length_b   1.000
_cell.length_c   1.000
_cell.angle_alpha   90.00
_cell.angle_beta   90.00
_cell.angle_gamma   90.00
#
_symmetry.space_group_name_H-M   'P 1'
#
loop_
_entity.id
_entity.type
_entity.pdbx_description
1 polymer ?
#
loop_
_entity_poly.entity_id
_entity_poly.type
_entity_poly.pdbx_seq_one_letter_code
_entity_poly.pdbx_strand_id
1 'polypeptide(L)'
;MDQKPETLDTQVEMIQGFLKRELKPGDKVYLLDTGWFRKWKTYVGYDQRDQSKKGHSHPGPIDNSPLLKDDPGALKDHLREAFHYIFLPEDGWVFMVQNYGTLHDRKDIIQRRVIDEKGIFETHYKVEVYLMSLLLGNFTNWMIRKEMSRYDTIESLVYYMREQFSISDEVEVRLWRKSTGSKKTSRALDNKREETLQEAGLYSDDRIYIETRNKDGTWPRGGTEEGFKVSKERRQNLKKDKGSEKQRDIQSEEAVEGAQELVQCHHDDCESSALLYCTTCQENLCPGCAGLHMLKKSKRGHNVVEYQTKDACRVHVYCATHDPMICELYCEQCEIPVCPNCLIDKSHKGHDYKKIVDGIKSCIQKEKYGIENHIQRLHEKTEALDTKMKEREEKYSNLLKEVEIREKELLEAVKTVAAQRRQTIDDIKASDKSQIQAEGNKLNLQITEAEKELESCEKLLQNQNPDQMLSFESRISEFQVVPEINLDLKTRCFTRGSLSTDDVAAGFGDIQ
;
A
#
# COMPACT_ATOMS: atom_id res chain seq x y z
N MET A 1 34.33 -0.12 -10.46
CA MET A 1 34.68 1.21 -11.02
C MET A 1 35.04 2.05 -9.82
N ASP A 2 36.33 2.33 -9.62
CA ASP A 2 36.79 3.20 -8.54
C ASP A 2 36.57 4.66 -8.96
N GLN A 3 35.41 5.21 -8.64
CA GLN A 3 35.21 6.65 -8.69
C GLN A 3 36.11 7.29 -7.62
N LYS A 4 36.96 8.22 -8.06
CA LYS A 4 37.78 9.03 -7.16
C LYS A 4 36.84 9.83 -6.24
N PRO A 5 37.06 9.88 -4.92
CA PRO A 5 36.17 10.57 -4.01
C PRO A 5 36.03 12.05 -4.37
N GLU A 6 34.81 12.55 -4.34
CA GLU A 6 34.43 13.93 -4.64
C GLU A 6 35.17 14.91 -3.71
N THR A 7 35.51 16.10 -4.22
CA THR A 7 36.19 17.11 -3.40
C THR A 7 35.30 17.55 -2.23
N LEU A 8 35.91 17.94 -1.10
CA LEU A 8 35.15 18.35 0.09
C LEU A 8 34.19 19.51 -0.20
N ASP A 9 34.57 20.42 -1.10
CA ASP A 9 33.71 21.54 -1.51
C ASP A 9 32.52 21.05 -2.35
N THR A 10 32.74 20.12 -3.30
CA THR A 10 31.64 19.50 -4.05
C THR A 10 30.65 18.78 -3.12
N GLN A 11 31.16 18.09 -2.09
CA GLN A 11 30.31 17.42 -1.12
C GLN A 11 29.41 18.40 -0.35
N VAL A 12 29.92 19.58 0.00
CA VAL A 12 29.11 20.62 0.66
C VAL A 12 28.01 21.12 -0.27
N GLU A 13 28.35 21.47 -1.51
CA GLU A 13 27.39 21.98 -2.49
C GLU A 13 26.26 20.99 -2.78
N MET A 14 26.60 19.71 -3.00
CA MET A 14 25.62 18.67 -3.29
C MET A 14 24.67 18.43 -2.12
N ILE A 15 25.19 18.24 -0.91
CA ILE A 15 24.37 18.01 0.28
C ILE A 15 23.49 19.23 0.61
N GLN A 16 24.00 20.45 0.45
CA GLN A 16 23.19 21.66 0.57
C GLN A 16 22.05 21.70 -0.44
N GLY A 17 22.32 21.33 -1.70
CA GLY A 17 21.30 21.22 -2.73
C GLY A 17 20.21 20.22 -2.37
N PHE A 18 20.60 19.03 -1.91
CA PHE A 18 19.65 17.99 -1.50
C PHE A 18 18.81 18.41 -0.29
N LEU A 19 19.40 19.03 0.73
CA LEU A 19 18.67 19.47 1.93
C LEU A 19 17.72 20.65 1.67
N LYS A 20 17.96 21.45 0.63
CA LYS A 20 17.06 22.54 0.21
C LYS A 20 15.89 22.06 -0.65
N ARG A 21 15.91 20.81 -1.12
CA ARG A 21 14.88 20.25 -2.00
C ARG A 21 13.58 20.07 -1.23
N GLU A 22 12.48 20.53 -1.81
CA GLU A 22 11.14 20.28 -1.29
C GLU A 22 10.78 18.80 -1.47
N LEU A 23 10.31 18.17 -0.39
CA LEU A 23 9.93 16.77 -0.35
C LEU A 23 8.49 16.60 -0.84
N LYS A 24 8.25 15.61 -1.72
CA LYS A 24 6.93 15.32 -2.28
C LYS A 24 6.36 14.01 -1.71
N PRO A 25 5.02 13.83 -1.69
CA PRO A 25 4.41 12.57 -1.32
C PRO A 25 5.00 11.39 -2.10
N GLY A 26 5.34 10.32 -1.39
CA GLY A 26 5.95 9.12 -1.97
C GLY A 26 7.48 9.17 -2.06
N ASP A 27 8.11 10.34 -1.91
CA ASP A 27 9.58 10.44 -1.88
C ASP A 27 10.16 9.56 -0.76
N LYS A 28 11.27 8.87 -1.07
CA LYS A 28 12.05 8.14 -0.07
C LYS A 28 13.04 9.08 0.60
N VAL A 29 13.09 9.00 1.92
CA VAL A 29 14.01 9.76 2.76
C VAL A 29 14.69 8.86 3.76
N TYR A 30 15.88 9.23 4.19
CA TYR A 30 16.71 8.46 5.11
C TYR A 30 17.01 9.31 6.35
N LEU A 31 16.93 8.68 7.52
CA LEU A 31 17.35 9.32 8.77
C LEU A 31 18.87 9.21 8.90
N LEU A 32 19.50 10.34 9.23
CA LEU A 32 20.93 10.42 9.53
C LEU A 32 21.13 11.01 10.93
N ASP A 33 21.93 10.33 11.76
CA ASP A 33 22.28 10.80 13.10
C ASP A 33 22.94 12.19 13.06
N THR A 34 22.44 13.10 13.88
CA THR A 34 22.96 14.47 13.96
C THR A 34 24.36 14.54 14.53
N GLY A 35 24.77 13.59 15.37
CA GLY A 35 26.13 13.49 15.91
C GLY A 35 27.13 13.18 14.81
N TRP A 36 26.84 12.16 13.98
CA TRP A 36 27.64 11.85 12.80
C TRP A 36 27.64 13.03 11.81
N PHE A 37 26.47 13.60 11.50
CA PHE A 37 26.36 14.71 10.56
C PHE A 37 27.14 15.96 11.03
N ARG A 38 27.19 16.21 12.34
CA ARG A 38 27.99 17.32 12.92
C ARG A 38 29.50 17.10 12.74
N LYS A 39 29.98 15.86 12.87
CA LYS A 39 31.38 15.52 12.56
C LYS A 39 31.66 15.74 11.07
N TRP A 40 30.77 15.27 10.20
CA TRP A 40 30.89 15.49 8.75
C TRP A 40 30.94 16.99 8.40
N LYS A 41 30.01 17.80 8.93
CA LYS A 41 30.00 19.26 8.73
C LYS A 41 31.32 19.93 9.14
N THR A 42 31.93 19.47 10.22
CA THR A 42 33.24 19.97 10.69
C THR A 42 34.36 19.57 9.72
N TYR A 43 34.36 18.30 9.29
CA TYR A 43 35.35 17.76 8.36
C TYR A 43 35.33 18.43 6.99
N VAL A 44 34.14 18.70 6.42
CA VAL A 44 34.03 19.34 5.10
C VAL A 44 34.06 20.87 5.15
N GLY A 45 33.99 21.47 6.34
CA GLY A 45 33.94 22.93 6.50
C GLY A 45 32.58 23.56 6.15
N TYR A 46 31.49 22.82 6.34
CA TYR A 46 30.12 23.17 5.87
C TYR A 46 29.63 24.54 6.34
N ASP A 47 29.87 24.88 7.61
CA ASP A 47 29.34 26.12 8.23
C ASP A 47 30.24 27.34 7.98
N GLN A 48 31.35 27.20 7.24
CA GLN A 48 32.34 28.22 6.82
C GLN A 48 32.96 29.11 7.91
N ARG A 49 32.51 28.99 9.17
CA ARG A 49 32.95 29.81 10.32
C ARG A 49 34.32 29.40 10.88
N ASP A 50 34.72 28.15 10.70
CA ASP A 50 36.00 27.62 11.16
C ASP A 50 36.56 26.64 10.13
N GLN A 51 37.42 27.14 9.23
CA GLN A 51 38.09 26.32 8.21
C GLN A 51 39.32 25.59 8.75
N SER A 52 39.76 25.85 9.98
CA SER A 52 40.98 25.27 10.55
C SER A 52 40.91 23.74 10.69
N LYS A 53 39.69 23.18 10.73
CA LYS A 53 39.42 21.75 10.86
C LYS A 53 39.02 21.08 9.55
N LYS A 54 38.95 21.81 8.43
CA LYS A 54 38.59 21.24 7.12
C LYS A 54 39.64 20.21 6.70
N GLY A 55 39.18 19.02 6.31
CA GLY A 55 40.04 17.89 5.97
C GLY A 55 40.67 17.17 7.18
N HIS A 56 40.44 17.67 8.41
CA HIS A 56 40.87 17.03 9.65
C HIS A 56 39.68 16.39 10.36
N SER A 57 39.91 15.28 11.08
CA SER A 57 38.86 14.54 11.82
C SER A 57 37.74 13.96 10.94
N HIS A 58 38.13 13.09 10.00
CA HIS A 58 37.21 12.31 9.16
C HIS A 58 36.07 11.68 9.99
N PRO A 59 34.80 11.77 9.56
CA PRO A 59 33.65 11.32 10.37
C PRO A 59 33.60 9.79 10.52
N GLY A 60 34.25 9.05 9.62
CA GLY A 60 34.18 7.59 9.53
C GLY A 60 32.93 7.12 8.79
N PRO A 61 32.65 5.81 8.78
CA PRO A 61 31.41 5.27 8.23
C PRO A 61 30.18 5.87 8.91
N ILE A 62 29.08 5.96 8.17
CA ILE A 62 27.81 6.46 8.71
C ILE A 62 27.37 5.54 9.85
N ASP A 63 27.15 6.13 11.02
CA ASP A 63 26.76 5.44 12.24
C ASP A 63 25.40 5.96 12.74
N ASN A 64 24.37 5.16 12.53
CA ASN A 64 23.02 5.44 13.00
C ASN A 64 22.66 4.67 14.28
N SER A 65 23.61 3.97 14.91
CA SER A 65 23.39 3.23 16.15
C SER A 65 22.78 4.07 17.30
N PRO A 66 23.04 5.39 17.44
CA PRO A 66 22.39 6.19 18.48
C PRO A 66 20.87 6.28 18.32
N LEU A 67 20.34 6.10 17.11
CA LEU A 67 18.92 6.16 16.78
C LEU A 67 18.20 4.81 16.99
N LEU A 68 18.94 3.72 17.12
CA LEU A 68 18.41 2.35 17.07
C LEU A 68 18.26 1.72 18.47
N LYS A 69 17.23 0.88 18.64
CA LYS A 69 17.08 -0.04 19.77
C LYS A 69 17.95 -1.28 19.54
N ASP A 70 18.00 -2.18 20.54
CA ASP A 70 18.71 -3.46 20.44
C ASP A 70 18.13 -4.38 19.36
N ASP A 71 16.83 -4.23 19.07
CA ASP A 71 16.16 -4.91 17.97
C ASP A 71 16.64 -4.36 16.60
N PRO A 72 17.07 -5.21 15.65
CA PRO A 72 17.59 -4.77 14.37
C PRO A 72 16.60 -3.88 13.60
N GLY A 73 16.99 -2.62 13.34
CA GLY A 73 16.22 -1.66 12.53
C GLY A 73 15.10 -0.91 13.28
N ALA A 74 14.86 -1.23 14.57
CA ALA A 74 13.86 -0.55 15.38
C ALA A 74 14.40 0.80 15.88
N LEU A 75 13.62 1.87 15.70
CA LEU A 75 13.98 3.20 16.21
C LEU A 75 13.72 3.33 17.72
N LYS A 76 14.58 4.10 18.41
CA LYS A 76 14.28 4.58 19.76
C LYS A 76 13.04 5.46 19.74
N ASP A 77 12.31 5.47 20.85
CA ASP A 77 11.10 6.26 20.98
C ASP A 77 11.44 7.75 21.18
N HIS A 78 10.52 8.63 20.77
CA HIS A 78 10.61 10.09 21.00
C HIS A 78 11.83 10.78 20.38
N LEU A 79 12.37 10.25 19.28
CA LEU A 79 13.38 10.95 18.49
C LEU A 79 12.75 12.20 17.85
N ARG A 80 13.58 13.22 17.68
CA ARG A 80 13.16 14.55 17.24
C ARG A 80 14.02 14.95 16.06
N GLU A 81 13.38 15.37 14.99
CA GLU A 81 14.05 15.97 13.84
C GLU A 81 14.90 17.17 14.28
N ALA A 82 16.02 17.38 13.59
CA ALA A 82 17.05 18.40 13.82
C ALA A 82 17.81 18.29 15.16
N PHE A 83 17.29 17.55 16.14
CA PHE A 83 17.96 17.32 17.43
C PHE A 83 18.67 15.96 17.48
N HIS A 84 17.97 14.90 17.07
CA HIS A 84 18.51 13.54 17.07
C HIS A 84 18.94 13.11 15.66
N TYR A 85 18.09 13.33 14.67
CA TYR A 85 18.34 12.98 13.27
C TYR A 85 18.00 14.13 12.33
N ILE A 86 18.50 14.07 11.11
CA ILE A 86 18.02 14.86 9.96
C ILE A 86 17.46 13.94 8.89
N PHE A 87 16.64 14.48 7.98
CA PHE A 87 16.24 13.78 6.76
C PHE A 87 17.20 14.08 5.62
N LEU A 88 17.51 13.06 4.84
CA LEU A 88 18.24 13.17 3.60
C LEU A 88 17.43 12.48 2.48
N PRO A 89 17.17 13.14 1.34
CA PRO A 89 16.58 12.49 0.18
C PRO A 89 17.42 11.30 -0.30
N GLU A 90 16.80 10.35 -1.02
CA GLU A 90 17.46 9.14 -1.53
C GLU A 90 18.80 9.43 -2.23
N ASP A 91 18.84 10.41 -3.14
CA ASP A 91 20.05 10.78 -3.88
C ASP A 91 21.18 11.24 -2.93
N GLY A 92 20.82 12.04 -1.91
CA GLY A 92 21.78 12.51 -0.90
C GLY A 92 22.26 11.39 0.01
N TRP A 93 21.40 10.44 0.36
CA TRP A 93 21.79 9.26 1.13
C TRP A 93 22.76 8.37 0.35
N VAL A 94 22.42 8.04 -0.90
CA VAL A 94 23.29 7.28 -1.79
C VAL A 94 24.64 7.96 -1.94
N PHE A 95 24.65 9.27 -2.13
CA PHE A 95 25.87 10.07 -2.19
C PHE A 95 26.72 9.95 -0.91
N MET A 96 26.12 10.08 0.28
CA MET A 96 26.83 9.93 1.55
C MET A 96 27.41 8.52 1.72
N VAL A 97 26.63 7.47 1.39
CA VAL A 97 27.06 6.08 1.49
C VAL A 97 28.21 5.79 0.53
N GLN A 98 28.17 6.33 -0.70
CA GLN A 98 29.26 6.16 -1.66
C GLN A 98 30.58 6.80 -1.18
N ASN A 99 30.51 7.94 -0.49
CA ASN A 99 31.70 8.64 -0.01
C ASN A 99 32.26 8.13 1.32
N TYR A 100 31.40 7.61 2.21
CA TYR A 100 31.79 7.28 3.59
C TYR A 100 31.54 5.82 3.99
N GLY A 101 30.70 5.08 3.25
CA GLY A 101 30.19 3.77 3.64
C GLY A 101 29.22 3.85 4.84
N THR A 102 28.68 2.70 5.23
CA THR A 102 27.90 2.54 6.48
C THR A 102 28.69 1.68 7.46
N LEU A 103 28.49 1.89 8.76
CA LEU A 103 29.15 1.09 9.79
C LEU A 103 28.60 -0.34 9.81
N HIS A 104 27.32 -0.50 9.48
CA HIS A 104 26.59 -1.75 9.36
C HIS A 104 25.78 -1.74 8.06
N ASP A 105 26.13 -2.61 7.09
CA ASP A 105 25.57 -2.64 5.73
C ASP A 105 24.05 -2.48 5.65
N ARG A 106 23.28 -3.11 6.57
CA ARG A 106 21.81 -3.02 6.57
C ARG A 106 21.18 -2.40 7.81
N LYS A 107 21.88 -2.36 8.95
CA LYS A 107 21.26 -1.87 10.21
C LYS A 107 21.18 -0.35 10.25
N ASP A 108 22.10 0.34 9.60
CA ASP A 108 22.15 1.80 9.63
C ASP A 108 21.23 2.46 8.59
N ILE A 109 20.62 1.68 7.70
CA ILE A 109 19.72 2.20 6.68
C ILE A 109 18.33 2.38 7.29
N ILE A 110 17.99 3.61 7.66
CA ILE A 110 16.69 3.96 8.25
C ILE A 110 15.88 4.75 7.22
N GLN A 111 15.27 4.02 6.27
CA GLN A 111 14.45 4.60 5.21
C GLN A 111 13.01 4.86 5.69
N ARG A 112 12.43 5.99 5.30
CA ARG A 112 11.03 6.38 5.49
C ARG A 112 10.44 6.97 4.21
N ARG A 113 9.14 7.21 4.23
CA ARG A 113 8.40 7.85 3.14
C ARG A 113 7.79 9.16 3.59
N VAL A 114 7.72 10.09 2.66
CA VAL A 114 6.93 11.31 2.77
C VAL A 114 5.48 10.95 2.49
N ILE A 115 4.60 11.35 3.42
CA ILE A 115 3.18 11.10 3.41
C ILE A 115 2.42 12.43 3.29
N ASP A 116 1.26 12.39 2.66
CA ASP A 116 0.24 13.44 2.72
C ASP A 116 -0.40 13.40 4.11
N GLU A 117 -0.26 14.46 4.90
CA GLU A 117 -1.09 14.70 6.08
C GLU A 117 -2.23 15.66 5.67
N LYS A 118 -3.42 15.10 5.43
CA LYS A 118 -4.66 15.85 5.17
C LYS A 118 -5.01 16.68 6.41
N GLY A 119 -4.53 17.91 6.47
CA GLY A 119 -4.98 18.89 7.44
C GLY A 119 -6.43 19.33 7.18
N ILE A 120 -7.10 19.82 8.22
CA ILE A 120 -8.49 20.33 8.13
C ILE A 120 -8.60 21.55 7.18
N PHE A 121 -7.47 22.24 6.92
CA PHE A 121 -7.44 23.49 6.14
C PHE A 121 -6.39 23.52 5.02
N GLU A 122 -5.34 22.68 5.07
CA GLU A 122 -4.28 22.62 4.06
C GLU A 122 -3.51 21.29 4.14
N THR A 123 -3.14 20.71 3.00
CA THR A 123 -2.37 19.46 2.92
C THR A 123 -0.91 19.73 3.26
N HIS A 124 -0.38 19.11 4.32
CA HIS A 124 1.02 19.25 4.70
C HIS A 124 1.76 17.94 4.40
N TYR A 125 2.96 18.02 3.83
CA TYR A 125 3.80 16.84 3.62
C TYR A 125 4.67 16.58 4.84
N LYS A 126 4.64 15.36 5.34
CA LYS A 126 5.39 14.96 6.53
C LYS A 126 6.09 13.63 6.31
N VAL A 127 7.21 13.41 6.95
CA VAL A 127 7.85 12.09 6.94
C VAL A 127 7.24 11.23 8.05
N GLU A 128 6.72 10.05 7.69
CA GLU A 128 6.26 9.09 8.69
C GLU A 128 7.45 8.37 9.31
N VAL A 129 7.91 8.84 10.47
CA VAL A 129 9.09 8.26 11.14
C VAL A 129 8.77 6.99 11.93
N TYR A 130 7.61 6.95 12.57
CA TYR A 130 7.15 5.82 13.37
C TYR A 130 5.99 5.14 12.68
N LEU A 131 6.19 3.89 12.27
CA LEU A 131 5.13 3.04 11.73
C LEU A 131 4.21 2.56 12.86
N MET A 132 2.96 2.26 12.51
CA MET A 132 2.02 1.64 13.43
C MET A 132 2.36 0.17 13.59
N SER A 133 2.53 -0.29 14.83
CA SER A 133 2.77 -1.72 15.11
C SER A 133 1.45 -2.40 15.47
N LEU A 134 0.91 -3.23 14.59
CA LEU A 134 -0.31 -4.01 14.83
C LEU A 134 -0.02 -5.43 15.33
N LEU A 135 -0.92 -5.98 16.14
CA LEU A 135 -0.93 -7.39 16.53
C LEU A 135 -1.99 -8.12 15.71
N LEU A 136 -1.57 -9.03 14.84
CA LEU A 136 -2.41 -9.71 13.86
C LEU A 136 -2.56 -11.19 14.23
N GLY A 137 -3.77 -11.75 14.16
CA GLY A 137 -3.99 -13.17 14.45
C GLY A 137 -5.08 -13.81 13.60
N ASN A 138 -4.98 -15.12 13.41
CA ASN A 138 -6.13 -15.97 13.12
C ASN A 138 -6.57 -16.65 14.44
N PHE A 139 -7.78 -17.19 14.56
CA PHE A 139 -8.34 -17.63 15.86
C PHE A 139 -7.65 -18.81 16.57
N THR A 140 -6.40 -19.12 16.24
CA THR A 140 -5.56 -20.15 16.84
C THR A 140 -4.65 -19.64 17.98
N ASN A 141 -4.93 -18.44 18.52
CA ASN A 141 -4.29 -17.79 19.69
C ASN A 141 -2.84 -17.29 19.54
N TRP A 142 -2.13 -17.55 18.45
CA TRP A 142 -0.85 -16.87 18.19
C TRP A 142 -1.11 -15.54 17.46
N MET A 143 -0.36 -14.52 17.83
CA MET A 143 -0.41 -13.21 17.19
C MET A 143 0.98 -12.86 16.66
N ILE A 144 1.03 -12.31 15.46
CA ILE A 144 2.24 -11.76 14.87
C ILE A 144 2.22 -10.25 15.01
N ARG A 145 3.39 -9.66 15.28
CA ARG A 145 3.57 -8.22 15.26
C ARG A 145 3.95 -7.79 13.85
N LYS A 146 3.29 -6.76 13.32
CA LYS A 146 3.59 -6.19 12.02
C LYS A 146 3.59 -4.67 12.09
N GLU A 147 4.67 -4.06 11.62
CA GLU A 147 4.73 -2.62 11.39
C GLU A 147 4.12 -2.29 10.02
N MET A 148 3.21 -1.30 10.00
CA MET A 148 2.51 -0.81 8.82
C MET A 148 2.44 0.71 8.84
N SER A 149 2.38 1.33 7.66
CA SER A 149 2.11 2.75 7.56
C SER A 149 0.69 3.05 8.04
N ARG A 150 0.48 4.20 8.68
CA ARG A 150 -0.87 4.67 9.02
C ARG A 150 -1.75 4.90 7.78
N TYR A 151 -1.12 5.07 6.61
CA TYR A 151 -1.74 5.28 5.30
C TYR A 151 -1.87 4.00 4.48
N ASP A 152 -1.38 2.86 4.97
CA ASP A 152 -1.71 1.57 4.37
C ASP A 152 -3.24 1.36 4.45
N THR A 153 -3.83 0.70 3.46
CA THR A 153 -5.28 0.45 3.44
C THR A 153 -5.65 -0.79 4.25
N ILE A 154 -6.89 -0.87 4.69
CA ILE A 154 -7.43 -2.11 5.28
C ILE A 154 -7.28 -3.29 4.32
N GLU A 155 -7.42 -3.08 3.01
CA GLU A 155 -7.19 -4.11 1.99
C GLU A 155 -5.74 -4.62 1.98
N SER A 156 -4.74 -3.74 2.07
CA SER A 156 -3.33 -4.15 2.14
C SER A 156 -3.02 -4.96 3.41
N LEU A 157 -3.69 -4.64 4.52
CA LEU A 157 -3.63 -5.41 5.76
C LEU A 157 -4.27 -6.80 5.57
N VAL A 158 -5.41 -6.90 4.88
CA VAL A 158 -6.05 -8.18 4.54
C VAL A 158 -5.12 -9.03 3.70
N TYR A 159 -4.54 -8.45 2.63
CA TYR A 159 -3.61 -9.13 1.75
C TYR A 159 -2.43 -9.72 2.53
N TYR A 160 -1.80 -8.91 3.39
CA TYR A 160 -0.72 -9.37 4.26
C TYR A 160 -1.19 -10.51 5.20
N MET A 161 -2.33 -10.36 5.86
CA MET A 161 -2.87 -11.41 6.74
C MET A 161 -3.19 -12.69 5.98
N ARG A 162 -3.70 -12.62 4.74
CA ARG A 162 -3.95 -13.81 3.91
C ARG A 162 -2.67 -14.57 3.64
N GLU A 163 -1.61 -13.87 3.25
CA GLU A 163 -0.29 -14.47 3.04
C GLU A 163 0.23 -15.13 4.32
N GLN A 164 0.24 -14.41 5.45
CA GLN A 164 0.80 -14.90 6.72
C GLN A 164 0.02 -16.07 7.33
N PHE A 165 -1.29 -16.15 7.08
CA PHE A 165 -2.15 -17.21 7.60
C PHE A 165 -2.52 -18.26 6.55
N SER A 166 -1.88 -18.22 5.38
CA SER A 166 -2.08 -19.15 4.26
C SER A 166 -3.56 -19.30 3.85
N ILE A 167 -4.25 -18.18 3.71
CA ILE A 167 -5.67 -18.12 3.31
C ILE A 167 -5.74 -17.87 1.79
N SER A 168 -6.49 -18.72 1.07
CA SER A 168 -6.70 -18.57 -0.38
C SER A 168 -7.50 -17.30 -0.71
N ASP A 169 -7.20 -16.69 -1.86
CA ASP A 169 -7.89 -15.47 -2.30
C ASP A 169 -9.38 -15.67 -2.59
N GLU A 170 -9.76 -16.90 -2.93
CA GLU A 170 -11.15 -17.32 -3.16
C GLU A 170 -12.00 -17.38 -1.88
N VAL A 171 -11.35 -17.38 -0.71
CA VAL A 171 -12.05 -17.47 0.58
C VAL A 171 -12.44 -16.07 1.06
N GLU A 172 -13.74 -15.85 1.25
CA GLU A 172 -14.24 -14.62 1.88
C GLU A 172 -13.70 -14.48 3.31
N VAL A 173 -13.24 -13.27 3.66
CA VAL A 173 -12.65 -12.97 4.96
C VAL A 173 -13.27 -11.76 5.64
N ARG A 174 -13.26 -11.77 6.97
CA ARG A 174 -13.68 -10.66 7.84
C ARG A 174 -12.57 -10.24 8.81
N LEU A 175 -12.46 -8.95 9.08
CA LEU A 175 -11.49 -8.36 10.00
C LEU A 175 -12.20 -7.80 11.23
N TRP A 176 -11.67 -8.17 12.38
CA TRP A 176 -12.19 -7.76 13.68
C TRP A 176 -11.13 -7.07 14.51
N ARG A 177 -11.42 -5.86 14.97
CA ARG A 177 -10.64 -5.22 16.03
C ARG A 177 -11.20 -5.59 17.40
N LYS A 178 -10.33 -6.01 18.32
CA LYS A 178 -10.72 -6.31 19.71
C LYS A 178 -10.34 -5.15 20.63
N SER A 179 -11.34 -4.51 21.25
CA SER A 179 -11.11 -3.46 22.25
C SER A 179 -10.49 -4.03 23.53
N THR A 180 -9.57 -3.28 24.13
CA THR A 180 -8.85 -3.63 25.37
C THR A 180 -9.58 -3.18 26.65
N GLY A 181 -10.78 -2.58 26.53
CA GLY A 181 -11.57 -2.10 27.66
C GLY A 181 -12.40 -3.15 28.42
N SER A 182 -12.98 -2.74 29.56
CA SER A 182 -13.83 -3.55 30.45
C SER A 182 -15.13 -4.04 29.81
N LYS A 183 -15.60 -3.39 28.73
CA LYS A 183 -16.58 -3.94 27.79
C LYS A 183 -15.83 -4.51 26.59
N LYS A 184 -15.85 -5.84 26.42
CA LYS A 184 -15.25 -6.56 25.29
C LYS A 184 -16.08 -6.35 24.02
N THR A 185 -16.06 -5.16 23.45
CA THR A 185 -16.68 -4.89 22.15
C THR A 185 -15.69 -5.24 21.04
N SER A 186 -16.20 -5.91 20.01
CA SER A 186 -15.45 -6.21 18.79
C SER A 186 -16.06 -5.42 17.66
N ARG A 187 -15.24 -4.69 16.93
CA ARG A 187 -15.69 -3.85 15.82
C ARG A 187 -15.25 -4.49 14.51
N ALA A 188 -16.21 -4.68 13.60
CA ALA A 188 -15.91 -5.12 12.24
C ALA A 188 -15.20 -3.99 11.47
N LEU A 189 -14.16 -4.36 10.73
CA LEU A 189 -13.39 -3.45 9.85
C LEU A 189 -13.71 -3.67 8.36
N ASP A 190 -14.63 -4.59 8.03
CA ASP A 190 -14.81 -5.08 6.65
C ASP A 190 -15.53 -4.14 5.71
N ASN A 191 -16.34 -3.22 6.23
CA ASN A 191 -17.17 -2.35 5.38
C ASN A 191 -16.37 -1.20 4.74
N LYS A 192 -15.05 -1.14 4.95
CA LYS A 192 -14.17 0.00 4.69
C LYS A 192 -12.78 -0.45 4.20
N ARG A 193 -12.72 -1.37 3.22
CA ARG A 193 -11.46 -1.94 2.69
C ARG A 193 -10.49 -0.88 2.15
N GLU A 194 -11.03 0.20 1.58
CA GLU A 194 -10.27 1.29 0.95
C GLU A 194 -9.78 2.33 1.96
N GLU A 195 -10.31 2.37 3.18
CA GLU A 195 -9.87 3.32 4.20
C GLU A 195 -8.44 3.00 4.66
N THR A 196 -7.69 4.05 4.98
CA THR A 196 -6.39 3.92 5.62
C THR A 196 -6.52 3.38 7.04
N LEU A 197 -5.46 2.76 7.57
CA LEU A 197 -5.45 2.27 8.96
C LEU A 197 -5.78 3.40 9.96
N GLN A 198 -5.36 4.63 9.68
CA GLN A 198 -5.66 5.81 10.50
C GLN A 198 -7.12 6.26 10.40
N GLU A 199 -7.71 6.30 9.21
CA GLU A 199 -9.15 6.62 9.02
C GLU A 199 -10.05 5.57 9.67
N ALA A 200 -9.62 4.29 9.64
CA ALA A 200 -10.26 3.20 10.37
C ALA A 200 -10.11 3.33 11.91
N GLY A 201 -9.33 4.30 12.38
CA GLY A 201 -9.11 4.60 13.79
C GLY A 201 -8.24 3.55 14.50
N LEU A 202 -7.33 2.89 13.78
CA LEU A 202 -6.37 1.96 14.36
C LEU A 202 -5.18 2.70 14.99
N TYR A 203 -4.62 2.10 16.03
CA TYR A 203 -3.47 2.59 16.77
C TYR A 203 -2.47 1.46 17.00
N SER A 204 -1.22 1.81 17.33
CA SER A 204 -0.22 0.82 17.72
C SER A 204 -0.72 -0.06 18.88
N ASP A 205 -0.35 -1.34 18.81
CA ASP A 205 -0.75 -2.45 19.67
C ASP A 205 -2.23 -2.87 19.59
N ASP A 206 -2.99 -2.35 18.63
CA ASP A 206 -4.32 -2.87 18.32
C ASP A 206 -4.25 -4.35 17.90
N ARG A 207 -5.25 -5.11 18.37
CA ARG A 207 -5.40 -6.53 18.09
C ARG A 207 -6.41 -6.76 16.99
N ILE A 208 -5.93 -7.18 15.83
CA ILE A 208 -6.73 -7.45 14.63
C ILE A 208 -6.79 -8.96 14.40
N TYR A 209 -8.00 -9.45 14.15
CA TYR A 209 -8.25 -10.85 13.85
C TYR A 209 -8.83 -11.01 12.45
N ILE A 210 -8.29 -11.95 11.68
CA ILE A 210 -8.88 -12.39 10.42
C ILE A 210 -9.73 -13.63 10.63
N GLU A 211 -10.96 -13.57 10.12
CA GLU A 211 -11.94 -14.65 10.11
C GLU A 211 -12.14 -15.12 8.68
N THR A 212 -12.09 -16.44 8.47
CA THR A 212 -12.37 -17.06 7.17
C THR A 212 -13.79 -17.62 7.16
N ARG A 213 -14.50 -17.47 6.05
CA ARG A 213 -15.81 -18.08 5.87
C ARG A 213 -15.70 -19.60 5.77
N ASN A 214 -16.64 -20.32 6.40
CA ASN A 214 -16.68 -21.78 6.34
C ASN A 214 -17.12 -22.28 4.97
N LYS A 215 -16.78 -23.54 4.64
CA LYS A 215 -17.19 -24.20 3.38
C LYS A 215 -18.71 -24.33 3.22
N ASP A 216 -19.45 -24.35 4.33
CA ASP A 216 -20.93 -24.40 4.35
C ASP A 216 -21.58 -23.02 4.15
N GLY A 217 -20.78 -21.97 3.88
CA GLY A 217 -21.26 -20.61 3.70
C GLY A 217 -21.55 -19.86 5.01
N THR A 218 -21.38 -20.49 6.18
CA THR A 218 -21.59 -19.84 7.47
C THR A 218 -20.35 -19.09 7.94
N TRP A 219 -20.56 -18.11 8.83
CA TRP A 219 -19.47 -17.46 9.56
C TRP A 219 -19.27 -18.16 10.91
N PRO A 220 -18.04 -18.45 11.33
CA PRO A 220 -17.75 -19.13 12.59
C PRO A 220 -18.43 -18.53 13.83
N ARG A 221 -18.78 -17.23 13.81
CA ARG A 221 -19.37 -16.49 14.94
C ARG A 221 -20.86 -16.15 14.82
N GLY A 222 -21.54 -16.47 13.73
CA GLY A 222 -22.89 -15.96 13.46
C GLY A 222 -22.88 -14.44 13.22
N GLY A 223 -23.87 -13.91 12.52
CA GLY A 223 -23.84 -12.53 11.98
C GLY A 223 -23.99 -11.36 12.98
N THR A 224 -23.73 -11.53 14.28
CA THR A 224 -23.96 -10.46 15.30
C THR A 224 -22.76 -10.24 16.24
N GLU A 225 -22.64 -9.00 16.75
CA GLU A 225 -21.52 -8.47 17.55
C GLU A 225 -21.26 -9.19 18.90
N GLU A 226 -22.08 -10.18 19.30
CA GLU A 226 -21.99 -10.86 20.60
C GLU A 226 -21.11 -12.13 20.61
N GLY A 227 -20.56 -12.55 19.46
CA GLY A 227 -19.91 -13.86 19.27
C GLY A 227 -18.58 -14.12 20.01
N PHE A 228 -18.12 -13.25 20.92
CA PHE A 228 -16.89 -13.48 21.69
C PHE A 228 -17.07 -14.33 22.97
N LYS A 229 -18.31 -14.65 23.37
CA LYS A 229 -18.58 -15.47 24.57
C LYS A 229 -18.51 -16.99 24.31
N VAL A 230 -18.73 -17.45 23.07
CA VAL A 230 -18.98 -18.87 22.74
C VAL A 230 -17.71 -19.77 22.74
N SER A 231 -16.50 -19.19 22.77
CA SER A 231 -15.26 -19.98 22.68
C SER A 231 -14.83 -20.68 23.98
N LYS A 232 -15.43 -20.36 25.13
CA LYS A 232 -15.21 -21.13 26.38
C LYS A 232 -16.13 -22.35 26.49
N GLU A 233 -17.36 -22.26 26.00
CA GLU A 233 -18.36 -23.34 26.10
C GLU A 233 -18.07 -24.48 25.12
N ARG A 234 -17.57 -24.16 23.91
CA ARG A 234 -17.20 -25.19 22.92
C ARG A 234 -16.03 -26.08 23.38
N ARG A 235 -15.16 -25.59 24.28
CA ARG A 235 -14.09 -26.37 24.94
C ARG A 235 -14.60 -27.29 26.05
N GLN A 236 -15.75 -26.98 26.66
CA GLN A 236 -16.36 -27.83 27.69
C GLN A 236 -17.30 -28.89 27.10
N ASN A 237 -17.93 -28.60 25.96
CA ASN A 237 -18.90 -29.51 25.32
C ASN A 237 -18.26 -30.73 24.63
N LEU A 238 -16.96 -30.68 24.28
CA LEU A 238 -16.22 -31.85 23.78
C LEU A 238 -15.82 -32.85 24.90
N LYS A 239 -16.09 -32.54 26.17
CA LYS A 239 -15.76 -33.41 27.32
C LYS A 239 -16.98 -33.95 28.07
N LYS A 240 -18.21 -33.65 27.65
CA LYS A 240 -19.43 -34.01 28.40
C LYS A 240 -20.40 -34.98 27.71
N ASP A 241 -20.06 -35.52 26.55
CA ASP A 241 -20.82 -36.65 25.97
C ASP A 241 -20.44 -38.00 26.60
N LYS A 242 -20.69 -38.11 27.91
CA LYS A 242 -20.96 -39.37 28.63
C LYS A 242 -21.79 -39.04 29.88
N GLY A 243 -23.10 -39.32 29.86
CA GLY A 243 -23.91 -39.41 31.08
C GLY A 243 -25.34 -38.84 31.02
N SER A 244 -26.27 -39.69 30.60
CA SER A 244 -27.66 -39.89 31.09
C SER A 244 -28.49 -38.78 31.80
N GLU A 245 -29.66 -38.53 31.21
CA GLU A 245 -31.05 -38.43 31.74
C GLU A 245 -31.52 -37.46 32.86
N LYS A 246 -32.67 -36.80 32.53
CA LYS A 246 -33.82 -36.31 33.36
C LYS A 246 -33.54 -35.06 34.23
N GLN A 247 -34.36 -34.01 34.28
CA GLN A 247 -35.83 -33.89 34.26
C GLN A 247 -36.30 -32.40 34.13
N ARG A 248 -37.46 -32.17 33.49
CA ARG A 248 -38.57 -31.21 33.75
C ARG A 248 -38.35 -29.67 33.85
N ASP A 249 -39.05 -28.99 32.94
CA ASP A 249 -39.98 -27.84 33.07
C ASP A 249 -39.77 -26.78 34.17
N ILE A 250 -39.75 -25.50 33.77
CA ILE A 250 -40.78 -24.49 34.07
C ILE A 250 -40.46 -23.19 33.29
N GLN A 251 -41.49 -22.65 32.64
CA GLN A 251 -41.53 -21.36 31.95
C GLN A 251 -41.47 -20.18 32.93
N SER A 252 -40.82 -19.08 32.55
CA SER A 252 -41.39 -17.74 32.68
C SER A 252 -40.57 -16.75 31.86
N GLU A 253 -41.30 -16.03 31.01
CA GLU A 253 -40.87 -14.92 30.18
C GLU A 253 -40.53 -13.71 31.07
N GLU A 254 -39.35 -13.12 30.90
CA GLU A 254 -39.07 -11.75 31.35
C GLU A 254 -39.29 -10.80 30.17
N ALA A 255 -40.30 -9.96 30.33
CA ALA A 255 -40.65 -8.87 29.42
C ALA A 255 -39.55 -7.82 29.36
N VAL A 256 -39.16 -7.43 28.15
CA VAL A 256 -38.30 -6.29 27.89
C VAL A 256 -39.18 -5.04 27.84
N GLU A 257 -39.25 -4.27 28.92
CA GLU A 257 -39.80 -2.91 28.89
C GLU A 257 -38.80 -1.97 28.20
N GLY A 258 -39.07 -1.62 26.95
CA GLY A 258 -38.39 -0.54 26.25
C GLY A 258 -38.89 0.81 26.77
N ALA A 259 -37.98 1.66 27.22
CA ALA A 259 -38.28 3.05 27.54
C ALA A 259 -38.78 3.78 26.28
N GLN A 260 -40.07 4.16 26.25
CA GLN A 260 -40.61 5.03 25.20
C GLN A 260 -40.05 6.45 25.39
N GLU A 261 -39.52 7.02 24.32
CA GLU A 261 -39.05 8.41 24.27
C GLU A 261 -40.20 9.37 24.62
N LEU A 262 -40.08 10.16 25.70
CA LEU A 262 -41.11 11.10 26.11
C LEU A 262 -41.19 12.28 25.13
N VAL A 263 -42.33 12.42 24.45
CA VAL A 263 -42.58 13.50 23.49
C VAL A 263 -42.84 14.81 24.23
N GLN A 264 -42.15 15.89 23.84
CA GLN A 264 -42.26 17.20 24.49
C GLN A 264 -43.42 18.05 23.95
N CYS A 265 -43.97 18.92 24.81
CA CYS A 265 -44.94 19.94 24.45
C CYS A 265 -44.29 21.08 23.63
N HIS A 266 -44.99 21.58 22.62
CA HIS A 266 -44.51 22.67 21.74
C HIS A 266 -44.79 24.08 22.29
N HIS A 267 -45.38 24.21 23.48
CA HIS A 267 -45.58 25.52 24.09
C HIS A 267 -44.26 26.02 24.69
N ASP A 268 -43.88 27.25 24.35
CA ASP A 268 -42.72 27.93 24.93
C ASP A 268 -42.80 27.91 26.47
N ASP A 269 -41.66 27.63 27.12
CA ASP A 269 -41.51 27.49 28.58
C ASP A 269 -42.29 26.32 29.23
N CYS A 270 -42.74 25.32 28.47
CA CYS A 270 -43.39 24.12 28.99
C CYS A 270 -42.51 22.87 28.91
N GLU A 271 -42.02 22.37 30.05
CA GLU A 271 -41.22 21.13 30.15
C GLU A 271 -42.08 19.86 30.26
N SER A 272 -43.41 19.97 30.18
CA SER A 272 -44.32 18.83 30.34
C SER A 272 -44.37 17.95 29.09
N SER A 273 -44.57 16.64 29.30
CA SER A 273 -44.76 15.69 28.22
C SER A 273 -46.08 15.94 27.48
N ALA A 274 -46.03 15.89 26.15
CA ALA A 274 -47.21 15.98 25.30
C ALA A 274 -47.96 14.65 25.28
N LEU A 275 -49.25 14.72 25.63
CA LEU A 275 -50.19 13.61 25.52
C LEU A 275 -51.23 13.85 24.43
N LEU A 276 -51.26 15.06 23.88
CA LEU A 276 -52.24 15.53 22.90
C LEU A 276 -51.52 16.09 21.67
N TYR A 277 -52.22 16.15 20.55
CA TYR A 277 -51.74 16.68 19.29
C TYR A 277 -52.85 17.47 18.59
N CYS A 278 -52.58 18.72 18.22
CA CYS A 278 -53.50 19.49 17.38
C CYS A 278 -53.21 19.20 15.91
N THR A 279 -54.12 18.50 15.24
CA THR A 279 -54.00 18.17 13.80
C THR A 279 -54.12 19.41 12.90
N THR A 280 -54.75 20.49 13.36
CA THR A 280 -54.88 21.74 12.59
C THR A 280 -53.58 22.54 12.59
N CYS A 281 -52.90 22.61 13.75
CA CYS A 281 -51.65 23.37 13.92
C CYS A 281 -50.39 22.52 13.79
N GLN A 282 -50.53 21.18 13.79
CA GLN A 282 -49.44 20.21 13.85
C GLN A 282 -48.52 20.38 15.07
N GLU A 283 -49.12 20.74 16.22
CA GLU A 283 -48.41 20.99 17.48
C GLU A 283 -48.72 19.88 18.51
N ASN A 284 -47.67 19.36 19.16
CA ASN A 284 -47.79 18.48 20.33
C ASN A 284 -48.10 19.31 21.58
N LEU A 285 -49.09 18.89 22.38
CA LEU A 285 -49.61 19.65 23.51
C LEU A 285 -49.65 18.76 24.76
N CYS A 286 -49.22 19.30 25.91
CA CYS A 286 -49.56 18.70 27.19
C CYS A 286 -51.03 19.05 27.56
N PRO A 287 -51.67 18.30 28.46
CA PRO A 287 -53.04 18.61 28.91
C PRO A 287 -53.21 20.04 29.44
N GLY A 288 -52.19 20.59 30.10
CA GLY A 288 -52.20 21.96 30.62
C GLY A 288 -52.17 23.03 29.52
N CYS A 289 -51.38 22.82 28.47
CA CYS A 289 -51.27 23.75 27.34
C CYS A 289 -52.39 23.61 26.32
N ALA A 290 -53.09 22.47 26.27
CA ALA A 290 -54.19 22.24 25.34
C ALA A 290 -55.32 23.26 25.49
N GLY A 291 -55.72 23.60 26.73
CA GLY A 291 -56.75 24.61 26.98
C GLY A 291 -56.38 26.00 26.44
N LEU A 292 -55.13 26.43 26.65
CA LEU A 292 -54.62 27.71 26.13
C LEU A 292 -54.50 27.69 24.61
N HIS A 293 -54.05 26.58 24.04
CA HIS A 293 -53.96 26.40 22.59
C HIS A 293 -55.34 26.57 21.92
N MET A 294 -56.40 25.98 22.50
CA MET A 294 -57.77 26.10 21.98
C MET A 294 -58.30 27.55 21.96
N LEU A 295 -57.78 28.43 22.82
CA LEU A 295 -58.16 29.84 22.87
C LEU A 295 -57.44 30.70 21.81
N LYS A 296 -56.37 30.20 21.17
CA LYS A 296 -55.72 30.89 20.07
C LYS A 296 -56.71 31.03 18.91
N LYS A 297 -56.84 32.24 18.34
CA LYS A 297 -57.74 32.48 17.20
C LYS A 297 -57.35 31.59 16.01
N SER A 298 -58.29 30.79 15.53
CA SER A 298 -58.13 29.97 14.34
C SER A 298 -59.33 30.15 13.42
N LYS A 299 -59.08 30.40 12.13
CA LYS A 299 -60.13 30.42 11.09
C LYS A 299 -60.69 29.03 10.79
N ARG A 300 -59.94 27.98 11.12
CA ARG A 300 -60.23 26.57 10.82
C ARG A 300 -60.65 25.77 12.05
N GLY A 301 -60.73 26.42 13.22
CA GLY A 301 -60.83 25.75 14.52
C GLY A 301 -59.56 24.99 14.89
N HIS A 302 -59.57 24.35 16.06
CA HIS A 302 -58.48 23.49 16.53
C HIS A 302 -59.02 22.09 16.74
N ASN A 303 -58.36 21.09 16.17
CA ASN A 303 -58.74 19.69 16.33
C ASN A 303 -57.65 18.94 17.09
N VAL A 304 -57.85 18.81 18.40
CA VAL A 304 -56.92 18.20 19.34
C VAL A 304 -57.32 16.74 19.61
N VAL A 305 -56.37 15.83 19.43
CA VAL A 305 -56.53 14.38 19.58
C VAL A 305 -55.46 13.83 20.51
N GLU A 306 -55.60 12.59 20.97
CA GLU A 306 -54.54 11.93 21.73
C GLU A 306 -53.31 11.73 20.85
N TYR A 307 -52.12 12.02 21.38
CA TYR A 307 -50.87 11.97 20.63
C TYR A 307 -50.62 10.57 20.03
N GLN A 308 -50.98 9.51 20.75
CA GLN A 308 -50.86 8.12 20.30
C GLN A 308 -51.70 7.82 19.04
N THR A 309 -52.76 8.59 18.81
CA THR A 309 -53.68 8.42 17.68
C THR A 309 -53.46 9.47 16.59
N LYS A 310 -52.42 10.31 16.70
CA LYS A 310 -52.15 11.41 15.76
C LYS A 310 -52.08 10.95 14.29
N ASP A 311 -51.54 9.75 14.06
CA ASP A 311 -51.37 9.17 12.71
C ASP A 311 -52.66 8.54 12.17
N ALA A 312 -53.64 8.26 13.04
CA ALA A 312 -54.96 7.75 12.66
C ALA A 312 -55.94 8.88 12.27
N CYS A 313 -55.60 10.14 12.53
CA CYS A 313 -56.45 11.28 12.23
C CYS A 313 -56.29 11.78 10.80
N ARG A 314 -57.41 12.11 10.14
CA ARG A 314 -57.41 12.67 8.79
C ARG A 314 -56.86 14.10 8.82
N VAL A 315 -55.68 14.32 8.26
CA VAL A 315 -55.19 15.67 7.96
C VAL A 315 -56.02 16.24 6.82
N HIS A 316 -56.75 17.32 7.10
CA HIS A 316 -57.54 18.02 6.08
C HIS A 316 -56.65 18.93 5.24
N VAL A 317 -56.76 18.80 3.91
CA VAL A 317 -56.14 19.73 2.97
C VAL A 317 -57.10 20.90 2.79
N TYR A 318 -56.67 22.12 3.09
CA TYR A 318 -57.49 23.31 2.96
C TYR A 318 -57.25 24.03 1.63
N CYS A 319 -58.32 24.60 1.08
CA CYS A 319 -58.26 25.32 -0.19
C CYS A 319 -57.50 26.64 -0.03
N ALA A 320 -56.55 26.90 -0.92
CA ALA A 320 -55.77 28.13 -0.92
C ALA A 320 -56.61 29.38 -1.29
N THR A 321 -57.65 29.22 -2.11
CA THR A 321 -58.49 30.31 -2.59
C THR A 321 -59.77 30.50 -1.77
N HIS A 322 -60.27 29.43 -1.15
CA HIS A 322 -61.53 29.43 -0.39
C HIS A 322 -61.31 28.98 1.06
N ASP A 323 -60.68 29.81 1.89
CA ASP A 323 -60.51 29.51 3.32
C ASP A 323 -61.83 29.73 4.09
N PRO A 324 -62.26 28.83 5.00
CA PRO A 324 -61.60 27.61 5.49
C PRO A 324 -62.09 26.31 4.82
N MET A 325 -62.48 26.33 3.55
CA MET A 325 -63.02 25.15 2.86
C MET A 325 -61.98 24.04 2.71
N ILE A 326 -62.43 22.81 2.91
CA ILE A 326 -61.61 21.60 2.77
C ILE A 326 -61.65 21.14 1.32
N CYS A 327 -60.50 20.79 0.78
CA CYS A 327 -60.37 20.13 -0.51
C CYS A 327 -60.67 18.64 -0.36
N GLU A 328 -61.56 18.12 -1.20
CA GLU A 328 -61.91 16.69 -1.25
C GLU A 328 -61.59 16.06 -2.61
N LEU A 329 -61.38 16.90 -3.63
CA LEU A 329 -61.13 16.50 -5.01
C LEU A 329 -59.77 17.02 -5.48
N TYR A 330 -59.24 16.39 -6.52
CA TYR A 330 -58.02 16.79 -7.19
C TYR A 330 -58.32 17.04 -8.65
N CYS A 331 -57.95 18.23 -9.13
CA CYS A 331 -58.11 18.62 -10.52
C CYS A 331 -56.94 18.05 -11.34
N GLU A 332 -57.21 17.22 -12.33
CA GLU A 332 -56.15 16.51 -13.09
C GLU A 332 -55.32 17.43 -13.97
N GLN A 333 -55.96 18.46 -14.53
CA GLN A 333 -55.34 19.41 -15.46
C GLN A 333 -54.50 20.46 -14.72
N CYS A 334 -54.93 20.87 -13.52
CA CYS A 334 -54.22 21.86 -12.73
C CYS A 334 -53.23 21.24 -11.72
N GLU A 335 -53.28 19.92 -11.53
CA GLU A 335 -52.45 19.17 -10.59
C GLU A 335 -52.49 19.72 -9.14
N ILE A 336 -53.68 20.17 -8.70
CA ILE A 336 -53.91 20.71 -7.35
C ILE A 336 -55.19 20.18 -6.70
N PRO A 337 -55.22 20.08 -5.36
CA PRO A 337 -56.43 19.79 -4.62
C PRO A 337 -57.40 20.97 -4.64
N VAL A 338 -58.68 20.69 -4.87
CA VAL A 338 -59.75 21.69 -5.02
C VAL A 338 -60.92 21.38 -4.07
N CYS A 339 -61.59 22.44 -3.61
CA CYS A 339 -62.79 22.34 -2.76
C CYS A 339 -64.07 22.47 -3.60
N PRO A 340 -65.26 22.19 -3.03
CA PRO A 340 -66.53 22.33 -3.75
C PRO A 340 -66.77 23.75 -4.33
N ASN A 341 -66.27 24.81 -3.66
CA ASN A 341 -66.43 26.17 -4.16
C ASN A 341 -65.60 26.44 -5.42
N CYS A 342 -64.46 25.79 -5.61
CA CYS A 342 -63.68 25.86 -6.86
C CYS A 342 -64.47 25.33 -8.07
N LEU A 343 -65.41 24.40 -7.85
CA LEU A 343 -66.28 23.89 -8.91
C LEU A 343 -67.36 24.90 -9.30
N ILE A 344 -67.78 25.74 -8.35
CA ILE A 344 -68.85 26.73 -8.52
C ILE A 344 -68.30 28.04 -9.10
N ASP A 345 -67.11 28.47 -8.69
CA ASP A 345 -66.56 29.79 -9.08
C ASP A 345 -66.21 29.89 -10.59
N LYS A 346 -66.23 28.75 -11.31
CA LYS A 346 -65.82 28.55 -12.71
C LYS A 346 -64.30 28.57 -12.95
N SER A 347 -63.46 28.77 -11.93
CA SER A 347 -61.99 28.69 -12.00
C SER A 347 -61.46 27.38 -12.60
N HIS A 348 -62.18 26.27 -12.44
CA HIS A 348 -61.81 24.96 -13.00
C HIS A 348 -62.87 24.39 -13.96
N LYS A 349 -63.67 25.25 -14.62
CA LYS A 349 -64.75 24.79 -15.50
C LYS A 349 -64.23 23.93 -16.66
N GLY A 350 -64.74 22.70 -16.78
CA GLY A 350 -64.38 21.77 -17.87
C GLY A 350 -63.17 20.90 -17.58
N HIS A 351 -62.61 20.95 -16.37
CA HIS A 351 -61.55 20.05 -15.93
C HIS A 351 -62.14 18.74 -15.36
N ASP A 352 -61.31 17.71 -15.33
CA ASP A 352 -61.62 16.41 -14.74
C ASP A 352 -61.16 16.36 -13.28
N TYR A 353 -61.90 15.60 -12.50
CA TYR A 353 -61.69 15.50 -11.06
C TYR A 353 -61.72 14.05 -10.60
N LYS A 354 -60.84 13.75 -9.64
CA LYS A 354 -60.81 12.48 -8.92
C LYS A 354 -60.61 12.72 -7.43
N LYS A 355 -60.70 11.66 -6.62
CA LYS A 355 -60.35 11.74 -5.20
C LYS A 355 -58.89 12.18 -5.06
N ILE A 356 -58.62 13.00 -4.04
CA ILE A 356 -57.28 13.56 -3.82
C ILE A 356 -56.18 12.51 -3.82
N VAL A 357 -56.41 11.42 -3.09
CA VAL A 357 -55.45 10.32 -2.97
C VAL A 357 -55.16 9.68 -4.33
N ASP A 358 -56.18 9.45 -5.15
CA ASP A 358 -56.02 8.84 -6.48
C ASP A 358 -55.27 9.77 -7.43
N GLY A 359 -55.46 11.09 -7.30
CA GLY A 359 -54.76 12.07 -8.10
C GLY A 359 -53.30 12.24 -7.76
N ILE A 360 -53.00 12.40 -6.48
CA ILE A 360 -51.63 12.44 -5.98
C ILE A 360 -50.90 11.13 -6.33
N LYS A 361 -51.56 9.96 -6.14
CA LYS A 361 -50.99 8.66 -6.52
C LYS A 361 -50.63 8.59 -7.99
N SER A 362 -51.47 9.12 -8.88
CA SER A 362 -51.21 9.16 -10.32
C SER A 362 -50.00 10.06 -10.67
N CYS A 363 -49.86 11.23 -10.03
CA CYS A 363 -48.70 12.10 -10.22
C CYS A 363 -47.41 11.43 -9.74
N ILE A 364 -47.43 10.84 -8.54
CA ILE A 364 -46.30 10.07 -8.00
C ILE A 364 -45.91 8.91 -8.93
N GLN A 365 -46.89 8.21 -9.51
CA GLN A 365 -46.63 7.12 -10.46
C GLN A 365 -45.98 7.60 -11.75
N LYS A 366 -46.42 8.73 -12.32
CA LYS A 366 -45.79 9.33 -13.52
C LYS A 366 -44.36 9.76 -13.23
N GLU A 367 -44.13 10.41 -12.10
CA GLU A 367 -42.79 10.84 -11.67
C GLU A 367 -41.87 9.65 -11.44
N LYS A 368 -42.34 8.62 -10.72
CA LYS A 368 -41.63 7.35 -10.53
C LYS A 368 -41.19 6.75 -11.86
N TYR A 369 -42.11 6.63 -12.83
CA TYR A 369 -41.80 6.07 -14.15
C TYR A 369 -40.74 6.91 -14.90
N GLY A 370 -40.81 8.23 -14.81
CA GLY A 370 -39.81 9.13 -15.37
C GLY A 370 -38.42 8.94 -14.76
N ILE A 371 -38.36 8.80 -13.43
CA ILE A 371 -37.12 8.54 -12.69
C ILE A 371 -36.55 7.17 -13.06
N GLU A 372 -37.37 6.11 -13.09
CA GLU A 372 -36.95 4.75 -13.48
C GLU A 372 -36.33 4.73 -14.88
N ASN A 373 -36.95 5.38 -15.87
CA ASN A 373 -36.40 5.52 -17.22
C ASN A 373 -35.12 6.36 -17.28
N HIS A 374 -34.98 7.36 -16.41
CA HIS A 374 -33.75 8.14 -16.33
C HIS A 374 -32.60 7.31 -15.76
N ILE A 375 -32.86 6.56 -14.68
CA ILE A 375 -31.90 5.63 -14.07
C ILE A 375 -31.45 4.59 -15.10
N GLN A 376 -32.38 4.01 -15.87
CA GLN A 376 -32.04 3.02 -16.89
C GLN A 376 -31.06 3.57 -17.94
N ARG A 377 -31.30 4.79 -18.45
CA ARG A 377 -30.40 5.46 -19.40
C ARG A 377 -29.04 5.80 -18.79
N LEU A 378 -28.98 6.06 -17.49
CA LEU A 378 -27.71 6.27 -16.79
C LEU A 378 -26.94 4.95 -16.66
N HIS A 379 -27.60 3.85 -16.30
CA HIS A 379 -26.98 2.53 -16.25
C HIS A 379 -26.37 2.14 -17.59
N GLU A 380 -27.10 2.30 -18.71
CA GLU A 380 -26.58 2.01 -20.06
C GLU A 380 -25.31 2.82 -20.38
N LYS A 381 -25.27 4.10 -19.98
CA LYS A 381 -24.08 4.93 -20.16
C LYS A 381 -22.92 4.51 -19.27
N THR A 382 -23.20 4.12 -18.03
CA THR A 382 -22.17 3.62 -17.10
C THR A 382 -21.56 2.32 -17.62
N GLU A 383 -22.37 1.36 -18.07
CA GLU A 383 -21.88 0.11 -18.67
C GLU A 383 -21.02 0.36 -19.92
N ALA A 384 -21.41 1.32 -20.75
CA ALA A 384 -20.62 1.71 -21.91
C ALA A 384 -19.27 2.35 -21.52
N LEU A 385 -19.21 3.12 -20.43
CA LEU A 385 -17.96 3.67 -19.90
C LEU A 385 -17.09 2.57 -19.31
N ASP A 386 -17.65 1.64 -18.54
CA ASP A 386 -16.91 0.50 -17.97
C ASP A 386 -16.28 -0.37 -19.06
N THR A 387 -17.00 -0.60 -20.16
CA THR A 387 -16.48 -1.32 -21.33
C THR A 387 -15.29 -0.58 -21.95
N LYS A 388 -15.40 0.75 -22.13
CA LYS A 388 -14.30 1.57 -22.65
C LYS A 388 -13.10 1.62 -21.72
N MET A 389 -13.31 1.61 -20.40
CA MET A 389 -12.21 1.53 -19.42
C MET A 389 -11.46 0.21 -19.57
N LYS A 390 -12.18 -0.92 -19.61
CA LYS A 390 -11.56 -2.25 -19.81
C LYS A 390 -10.77 -2.33 -21.12
N GLU A 391 -11.32 -1.82 -22.23
CA GLU A 391 -10.61 -1.78 -23.51
C GLU A 391 -9.32 -0.93 -23.46
N ARG A 392 -9.31 0.15 -22.67
CA ARG A 392 -8.13 1.00 -22.48
C ARG A 392 -7.09 0.33 -21.59
N GLU A 393 -7.51 -0.29 -20.49
CA GLU A 393 -6.62 -1.06 -19.61
C GLU A 393 -5.93 -2.19 -20.36
N GLU A 394 -6.65 -2.91 -21.21
CA GLU A 394 -6.07 -3.97 -22.05
C GLU A 394 -5.03 -3.40 -23.03
N LYS A 395 -5.31 -2.25 -23.66
CA LYS A 395 -4.35 -1.57 -24.54
C LYS A 395 -3.08 -1.17 -23.79
N TYR A 396 -3.20 -0.57 -22.60
CA TYR A 396 -2.03 -0.20 -21.80
C TYR A 396 -1.25 -1.43 -21.32
N SER A 397 -1.94 -2.51 -20.94
CA SER A 397 -1.31 -3.78 -20.58
C SER A 397 -0.48 -4.33 -21.74
N ASN A 398 -1.00 -4.26 -22.97
CA ASN A 398 -0.28 -4.72 -24.15
C ASN A 398 0.95 -3.85 -24.46
N LEU A 399 0.84 -2.52 -24.36
CA LEU A 399 1.99 -1.61 -24.53
C LEU A 399 3.10 -1.90 -23.51
N LEU A 400 2.76 -2.12 -22.24
CA LEU A 400 3.74 -2.48 -21.21
C LEU A 400 4.43 -3.81 -21.52
N LYS A 401 3.68 -4.84 -21.94
CA LYS A 401 4.26 -6.13 -22.35
C LYS A 401 5.24 -5.97 -23.51
N GLU A 402 4.94 -5.09 -24.46
CA GLU A 402 5.82 -4.86 -25.62
C GLU A 402 7.15 -4.23 -25.20
N VAL A 403 7.12 -3.28 -24.25
CA VAL A 403 8.34 -2.72 -23.63
C VAL A 403 9.14 -3.81 -22.91
N GLU A 404 8.49 -4.67 -22.12
CA GLU A 404 9.17 -5.77 -21.42
C GLU A 404 9.80 -6.79 -22.38
N ILE A 405 9.12 -7.12 -23.49
CA ILE A 405 9.66 -8.01 -24.52
C ILE A 405 10.91 -7.37 -25.12
N ARG A 406 10.83 -6.09 -25.47
CA ARG A 406 11.94 -5.36 -26.10
C ARG A 406 13.15 -5.25 -25.19
N GLU A 407 12.94 -5.03 -23.89
CA GLU A 407 13.99 -5.06 -22.88
C GLU A 407 14.75 -6.40 -22.89
N LYS A 408 14.01 -7.51 -22.86
CA LYS A 408 14.59 -8.86 -22.86
C LYS A 408 15.41 -9.13 -24.13
N GLU A 409 14.89 -8.74 -25.29
CA GLU A 409 15.60 -8.89 -26.58
C GLU A 409 16.91 -8.11 -26.62
N LEU A 410 16.89 -6.84 -26.19
CA LEU A 410 18.08 -6.00 -26.17
C LEU A 410 19.15 -6.54 -25.21
N LEU A 411 18.74 -6.98 -24.02
CA LEU A 411 19.66 -7.59 -23.05
C LEU A 411 20.28 -8.88 -23.61
N GLU A 412 19.51 -9.71 -24.29
CA GLU A 412 20.01 -10.96 -24.87
C GLU A 412 20.98 -10.70 -26.04
N ALA A 413 20.69 -9.69 -26.87
CA ALA A 413 21.60 -9.25 -27.93
C ALA A 413 22.95 -8.80 -27.35
N VAL A 414 22.94 -7.98 -26.29
CA VAL A 414 24.16 -7.52 -25.62
C VAL A 414 24.96 -8.70 -25.04
N LYS A 415 24.29 -9.64 -24.36
CA LYS A 415 24.94 -10.85 -23.81
C LYS A 415 25.57 -11.69 -24.92
N THR A 416 24.87 -11.87 -26.03
CA THR A 416 25.33 -12.65 -27.18
C THR A 416 26.60 -12.04 -27.78
N VAL A 417 26.60 -10.73 -28.06
CA VAL A 417 27.79 -10.03 -28.59
C VAL A 417 28.97 -10.11 -27.62
N ALA A 418 28.72 -9.92 -26.32
CA ALA A 418 29.76 -10.03 -25.31
C ALA A 418 30.35 -11.45 -25.22
N ALA A 419 29.52 -12.48 -25.33
CA ALA A 419 29.96 -13.88 -25.35
C ALA A 419 30.82 -14.18 -26.59
N GLN A 420 30.42 -13.72 -27.76
CA GLN A 420 31.22 -13.85 -28.99
C GLN A 420 32.60 -13.19 -28.85
N ARG A 421 32.67 -11.98 -28.27
CA ARG A 421 33.95 -11.29 -28.05
C ARG A 421 34.85 -12.02 -27.07
N ARG A 422 34.29 -12.59 -26.00
CA ARG A 422 35.04 -13.46 -25.05
C ARG A 422 35.59 -14.69 -25.76
N GLN A 423 34.75 -15.38 -26.55
CA GLN A 423 35.19 -16.56 -27.30
C GLN A 423 36.34 -16.24 -28.25
N THR A 424 36.28 -15.11 -28.98
CA THR A 424 37.38 -14.68 -29.85
C THR A 424 38.70 -14.49 -29.07
N ILE A 425 38.64 -13.95 -27.85
CA ILE A 425 39.83 -13.78 -27.00
C ILE A 425 40.37 -15.15 -26.56
N ASP A 426 39.48 -16.06 -26.16
CA ASP A 426 39.87 -17.41 -25.76
C ASP A 426 40.50 -18.19 -26.92
N ASP A 427 39.96 -18.06 -28.13
CA ASP A 427 40.50 -18.68 -29.35
C ASP A 427 41.91 -18.14 -29.68
N ILE A 428 42.10 -16.81 -29.60
CA ILE A 428 43.41 -16.18 -29.78
C ILE A 428 44.40 -16.71 -28.73
N LYS A 429 44.00 -16.72 -27.46
CA LYS A 429 44.83 -17.21 -26.35
C LYS A 429 45.20 -18.68 -26.54
N ALA A 430 44.27 -19.52 -27.00
CA ALA A 430 44.53 -20.93 -27.26
C ALA A 430 45.51 -21.12 -28.43
N SER A 431 45.38 -20.31 -29.49
CA SER A 431 46.29 -20.30 -30.62
C SER A 431 47.71 -19.88 -30.21
N ASP A 432 47.85 -18.74 -29.51
CA ASP A 432 49.13 -18.23 -29.02
C ASP A 432 49.82 -19.25 -28.11
N LYS A 433 49.06 -19.83 -27.17
CA LYS A 433 49.57 -20.88 -26.28
C LYS A 433 50.09 -22.09 -27.06
N SER A 434 49.36 -22.53 -28.09
CA SER A 434 49.75 -23.70 -28.89
C SER A 434 51.04 -23.43 -29.67
N GLN A 435 51.22 -22.23 -30.23
CA GLN A 435 52.47 -21.85 -30.91
C GLN A 435 53.66 -21.83 -29.95
N ILE A 436 53.51 -21.18 -28.78
CA ILE A 436 54.56 -21.14 -27.76
C ILE A 436 54.93 -22.55 -27.28
N GLN A 437 53.93 -23.41 -27.05
CA GLN A 437 54.16 -24.79 -26.64
C GLN A 437 54.86 -25.61 -27.72
N ALA A 438 54.51 -25.41 -29.00
CA ALA A 438 55.17 -26.11 -30.10
C ALA A 438 56.66 -25.74 -30.20
N GLU A 439 57.01 -24.46 -30.12
CA GLU A 439 58.42 -24.03 -30.10
C GLU A 439 59.15 -24.51 -28.84
N GLY A 440 58.50 -24.44 -27.67
CA GLY A 440 59.06 -24.96 -26.42
C GLY A 440 59.36 -26.46 -26.47
N ASN A 441 58.50 -27.25 -27.10
CA ASN A 441 58.72 -28.69 -27.28
C ASN A 441 59.93 -28.99 -28.17
N LYS A 442 60.20 -28.19 -29.21
CA LYS A 442 61.40 -28.36 -30.05
C LYS A 442 62.68 -28.18 -29.23
N LEU A 443 62.74 -27.16 -28.39
CA LEU A 443 63.88 -26.90 -27.52
C LEU A 443 64.05 -28.01 -26.47
N ASN A 444 62.96 -28.43 -25.83
CA ASN A 444 63.00 -29.50 -24.83
C ASN A 444 63.47 -30.84 -25.42
N LEU A 445 63.10 -31.15 -26.68
CA LEU A 445 63.58 -32.34 -27.37
C LEU A 445 65.10 -32.31 -27.56
N GLN A 446 65.66 -31.19 -28.03
CA GLN A 446 67.11 -31.05 -28.20
C GLN A 446 67.85 -31.07 -26.85
N ILE A 447 67.29 -30.43 -25.80
CA ILE A 447 67.83 -30.49 -24.44
C ILE A 447 67.89 -31.94 -23.96
N THR A 448 66.80 -32.70 -24.11
CA THR A 448 66.73 -34.11 -23.69
C THR A 448 67.78 -34.96 -24.42
N GLU A 449 67.98 -34.72 -25.72
CA GLU A 449 69.00 -35.44 -26.50
C GLU A 449 70.42 -35.07 -26.06
N ALA A 450 70.69 -33.79 -25.80
CA ALA A 450 71.97 -33.31 -25.31
C ALA A 450 72.28 -33.83 -23.90
N GLU A 451 71.32 -33.80 -22.97
CA GLU A 451 71.45 -34.34 -21.62
C GLU A 451 71.77 -35.85 -21.63
N LYS A 452 71.12 -36.61 -22.52
CA LYS A 452 71.39 -38.04 -22.69
C LYS A 452 72.80 -38.32 -23.21
N GLU A 453 73.28 -37.54 -24.19
CA GLU A 453 74.64 -37.67 -24.70
C GLU A 453 75.68 -37.28 -23.64
N LEU A 454 75.39 -36.22 -22.87
CA LEU A 454 76.23 -35.80 -21.74
C LEU A 454 76.32 -36.91 -20.69
N GLU A 455 75.19 -37.50 -20.29
CA GLU A 455 75.16 -38.62 -19.34
C GLU A 455 75.96 -39.83 -19.85
N SER A 456 75.88 -40.13 -21.16
CA SER A 456 76.68 -41.18 -21.80
C SER A 456 78.18 -40.89 -21.69
N CYS A 457 78.59 -39.65 -21.99
CA CYS A 457 79.98 -39.21 -21.86
C CYS A 457 80.47 -39.31 -20.41
N GLU A 458 79.67 -38.87 -19.44
CA GLU A 458 80.00 -38.96 -18.01
C GLU A 458 80.17 -40.42 -17.57
N LYS A 459 79.30 -41.33 -18.00
CA LYS A 459 79.42 -42.77 -17.69
C LYS A 459 80.69 -43.38 -18.27
N LEU A 460 81.07 -43.03 -19.50
CA LEU A 460 82.31 -43.48 -20.12
C LEU A 460 83.54 -42.95 -19.36
N LEU A 461 83.52 -41.67 -18.95
CA LEU A 461 84.58 -41.08 -18.14
C LEU A 461 84.73 -41.76 -16.76
N GLN A 462 83.61 -42.18 -16.15
CA GLN A 462 83.61 -42.89 -14.87
C GLN A 462 84.13 -44.33 -14.97
N ASN A 463 83.85 -45.04 -16.07
CA ASN A 463 84.21 -46.45 -16.21
C ASN A 463 85.70 -46.69 -16.52
N GLN A 464 86.41 -45.68 -17.05
CA GLN A 464 87.84 -45.68 -17.40
C GLN A 464 88.30 -46.88 -18.24
N ASN A 465 87.43 -47.49 -19.04
CA ASN A 465 87.79 -48.62 -19.90
C ASN A 465 88.58 -48.13 -21.13
N PRO A 466 89.87 -48.49 -21.29
CA PRO A 466 90.72 -47.94 -22.35
C PRO A 466 90.21 -48.24 -23.77
N ASP A 467 89.66 -49.43 -24.01
CA ASP A 467 89.19 -49.83 -25.34
C ASP A 467 87.96 -49.00 -25.76
N GLN A 468 87.03 -48.75 -24.83
CA GLN A 468 85.83 -47.92 -25.11
C GLN A 468 86.15 -46.44 -25.29
N MET A 469 87.14 -45.91 -24.54
CA MET A 469 87.58 -44.52 -24.67
C MET A 469 88.35 -44.27 -25.97
N LEU A 470 89.16 -45.22 -26.42
CA LEU A 470 89.86 -45.14 -27.71
C LEU A 470 88.91 -45.20 -28.90
N SER A 471 87.75 -45.86 -28.75
CA SER A 471 86.68 -45.90 -29.76
C SER A 471 85.67 -44.75 -29.67
N PHE A 472 85.87 -43.76 -28.78
CA PHE A 472 84.96 -42.63 -28.64
C PHE A 472 85.01 -41.72 -29.87
N GLU A 473 83.84 -41.46 -30.44
CA GLU A 473 83.66 -40.48 -31.52
C GLU A 473 82.86 -39.29 -31.00
N SER A 474 83.40 -38.08 -31.21
CA SER A 474 82.76 -36.86 -30.72
C SER A 474 81.56 -36.49 -31.57
N ARG A 475 80.39 -36.32 -30.93
CA ARG A 475 79.15 -35.82 -31.54
C ARG A 475 78.87 -34.35 -31.25
N ILE A 476 79.83 -33.60 -30.69
CA ILE A 476 79.61 -32.21 -30.26
C ILE A 476 79.16 -31.28 -31.39
N SER A 477 79.55 -31.59 -32.63
CA SER A 477 79.12 -30.86 -33.83
C SER A 477 77.60 -30.92 -34.05
N GLU A 478 76.92 -31.97 -33.58
CA GLU A 478 75.46 -32.12 -33.70
C GLU A 478 74.68 -31.15 -32.81
N PHE A 479 75.32 -30.60 -31.77
CA PHE A 479 74.70 -29.70 -30.77
C PHE A 479 75.13 -28.24 -30.90
N GLN A 480 75.85 -27.88 -31.97
CA GLN A 480 76.35 -26.50 -32.15
C GLN A 480 75.26 -25.51 -32.58
N VAL A 481 74.15 -26.00 -33.13
CA VAL A 481 73.06 -25.17 -33.66
C VAL A 481 71.84 -25.31 -32.76
N VAL A 482 71.40 -24.19 -32.19
CA VAL A 482 70.15 -24.11 -31.42
C VAL A 482 69.01 -23.80 -32.41
N PRO A 483 67.87 -24.52 -32.36
CA PRO A 483 66.69 -24.23 -33.15
C PRO A 483 66.25 -22.77 -33.00
N GLU A 484 66.01 -22.11 -34.14
CA GLU A 484 65.46 -20.77 -34.13
C GLU A 484 64.01 -20.79 -33.63
N ILE A 485 63.68 -19.85 -32.73
CA ILE A 485 62.31 -19.66 -32.25
C ILE A 485 61.60 -18.72 -33.22
N ASN A 486 60.55 -19.21 -33.89
CA ASN A 486 59.74 -18.42 -34.80
C ASN A 486 58.31 -18.30 -34.26
N LEU A 487 57.99 -17.13 -33.70
CA LEU A 487 56.68 -16.82 -33.10
C LEU A 487 56.07 -15.61 -33.83
N ASP A 488 54.90 -15.80 -34.45
CA ASP A 488 54.09 -14.71 -35.04
C ASP A 488 52.94 -14.33 -34.10
N LEU A 489 53.30 -13.83 -32.90
CA LEU A 489 52.33 -13.38 -31.89
C LEU A 489 52.00 -11.91 -32.11
N LYS A 490 50.94 -11.65 -32.87
CA LYS A 490 50.47 -10.28 -33.14
C LYS A 490 49.95 -9.63 -31.86
N THR A 491 50.48 -8.45 -31.54
CA THR A 491 49.96 -7.64 -30.44
C THR A 491 48.50 -7.25 -30.71
N ARG A 492 47.60 -7.56 -29.79
CA ARG A 492 46.17 -7.21 -29.87
C ARG A 492 45.83 -6.13 -28.86
N CYS A 493 45.03 -5.15 -29.27
CA CYS A 493 44.46 -4.14 -28.38
C CYS A 493 42.94 -4.20 -28.42
N PHE A 494 42.28 -4.03 -27.28
CA PHE A 494 40.83 -3.91 -27.22
C PHE A 494 40.46 -2.42 -27.28
N THR A 495 39.86 -2.00 -28.39
CA THR A 495 39.30 -0.66 -28.54
C THR A 495 37.84 -0.66 -28.13
N ARG A 496 37.51 0.07 -27.05
CA ARG A 496 36.13 0.19 -26.59
C ARG A 496 35.30 0.99 -27.60
N GLY A 497 34.17 0.44 -28.03
CA GLY A 497 33.17 1.17 -28.83
C GLY A 497 32.34 2.13 -27.97
N SER A 498 31.69 3.12 -28.61
CA SER A 498 30.71 3.99 -27.98
C SER A 498 29.33 3.31 -27.94
N LEU A 499 28.64 3.43 -26.80
CA LEU A 499 27.22 3.09 -26.67
C LEU A 499 26.61 4.11 -25.73
N SER A 500 25.71 4.94 -26.26
CA SER A 500 25.01 5.98 -25.50
C SER A 500 23.64 5.48 -25.02
N THR A 501 23.04 6.22 -24.10
CA THR A 501 21.63 6.01 -23.72
C THR A 501 20.70 6.24 -24.89
N ASP A 502 21.05 7.11 -25.84
CA ASP A 502 20.22 7.42 -27.01
C ASP A 502 20.22 6.24 -27.99
N ASP A 503 21.35 5.57 -28.16
CA ASP A 503 21.44 4.34 -28.96
C ASP A 503 20.56 3.23 -28.37
N VAL A 504 20.52 3.14 -27.03
CA VAL A 504 19.66 2.17 -26.33
C VAL A 504 18.19 2.58 -26.45
N ALA A 505 17.86 3.85 -26.26
CA ALA A 505 16.51 4.39 -26.37
C ALA A 505 15.93 4.21 -27.78
N ALA A 506 16.73 4.47 -28.83
CA ALA A 506 16.36 4.18 -30.21
C ALA A 506 16.06 2.69 -30.43
N GLY A 507 16.68 1.81 -29.64
CA GLY A 507 16.37 0.38 -29.60
C GLY A 507 14.97 0.06 -29.09
N PHE A 508 14.39 0.88 -28.21
CA PHE A 508 13.03 0.71 -27.68
C PHE A 508 11.95 1.32 -28.57
N GLY A 509 12.26 2.39 -29.31
CA GLY A 509 11.28 3.13 -30.11
C GLY A 509 10.42 4.09 -29.25
N ASP A 510 9.38 4.65 -29.85
CA ASP A 510 8.53 5.67 -29.23
C ASP A 510 7.11 5.17 -28.95
N ILE A 511 6.51 5.64 -27.85
CA ILE A 511 5.08 5.45 -27.55
C ILE A 511 4.29 6.57 -28.24
N GLN A 512 3.32 6.22 -29.09
CA GLN A 512 2.48 7.15 -29.85
C GLN A 512 1.10 7.39 -29.23
#